data_AF-A0A926CTM7-F1
#
_entry.id   AF-A0A926CTM7-F1
#
_cell.length_a   1.000
_cell.length_b   1.000
_cell.length_c   1.000
_cell.angle_alpha   90.00
_cell.angle_beta   90.00
_cell.angle_gamma   90.00
#
_symmetry.space_group_name_H-M   'P 1'
#
loop_
_entity.id
_entity.type
_entity.pdbx_description
1 polymer ?
#
loop_
_entity_poly.entity_id
_entity_poly.type
_entity_poly.pdbx_seq_one_letter_code
_entity_poly.pdbx_strand_id
1 'polypeptide(L)'
;MIAVGIIAQAPGNAIRQAYFPPMLSLPWLILLTLSGSFLFLPTSLGYLSPIAPLLTLTLFAAIALNFQSLTISQRLFFYRHRLKLIGMTCLVGFLLINASFLPAIYVFSDMPQARAYVVPQTVLMATLAVVGYLMGLSSQFEFRHKTSTFTARIGWLLLLVLLIAGPIRAAVKIITTLPDLQTFAREWDSLDQRLKQSTDEEVSVTTFSIDLGEWAEVHSMSDIQESVCFKNYYDSAVAKASD
;
A
#
# COMPACT_ATOMS: atom_id res chain seq x y z
N MET A 1 19.44 0.60 -18.63
CA MET A 1 20.60 1.00 -17.79
C MET A 1 21.04 2.44 -18.05
N ILE A 2 21.36 2.83 -19.30
CA ILE A 2 21.80 4.21 -19.62
C ILE A 2 20.80 5.29 -19.15
N ALA A 3 19.49 5.07 -19.36
CA ALA A 3 18.45 6.00 -18.90
C ALA A 3 18.43 6.21 -17.38
N VAL A 4 18.69 5.16 -16.58
CA VAL A 4 18.76 5.26 -15.11
C VAL A 4 20.00 6.06 -14.70
N GLY A 5 21.13 5.87 -15.40
CA GLY A 5 22.33 6.67 -15.20
C GLY A 5 22.11 8.15 -15.47
N ILE A 6 21.42 8.49 -16.57
CA ILE A 6 21.07 9.87 -16.92
C ILE A 6 20.15 10.48 -15.85
N ILE A 7 19.12 9.75 -15.40
CA ILE A 7 18.22 10.22 -14.35
C ILE A 7 18.99 10.44 -13.05
N ALA A 8 19.88 9.51 -12.65
CA ALA A 8 20.63 9.60 -11.40
C ALA A 8 21.61 10.80 -11.39
N GLN A 9 22.22 11.09 -12.53
CA GLN A 9 23.16 12.21 -12.69
C GLN A 9 22.51 13.54 -13.08
N ALA A 10 21.17 13.60 -13.16
CA ALA A 10 20.49 14.84 -13.48
C ALA A 10 20.81 15.90 -12.40
N PRO A 11 21.23 17.13 -12.79
CA PRO A 11 21.64 18.16 -11.82
C PRO A 11 20.52 18.56 -10.86
N GLY A 12 19.26 18.41 -11.26
CA GLY A 12 18.10 18.60 -10.38
C GLY A 12 18.07 17.65 -9.17
N ASN A 13 18.73 16.48 -9.24
CA ASN A 13 18.82 15.58 -8.09
C ASN A 13 19.70 16.15 -6.97
N ALA A 14 20.78 16.86 -7.31
CA ALA A 14 21.61 17.51 -6.30
C ALA A 14 20.84 18.60 -5.55
N ILE A 15 20.03 19.38 -6.28
CA ILE A 15 19.15 20.40 -5.69
C ILE A 15 18.09 19.73 -4.80
N ARG A 16 17.46 18.64 -5.25
CA ARG A 16 16.49 17.88 -4.45
C ARG A 16 17.10 17.28 -3.19
N GLN A 17 18.31 16.73 -3.29
CA GLN A 17 19.05 16.17 -2.15
C GLN A 17 19.36 17.21 -1.07
N ALA A 18 19.50 18.49 -1.42
CA ALA A 18 19.70 19.55 -0.44
C ALA A 18 18.47 19.82 0.45
N TYR A 19 17.28 19.38 0.04
CA TYR A 19 16.04 19.49 0.84
C TYR A 19 15.78 18.26 1.71
N PHE A 20 16.54 17.17 1.53
CA PHE A 20 16.36 15.96 2.31
C PHE A 20 17.30 15.92 3.52
N PRO A 21 16.91 15.23 4.61
CA PRO A 21 17.80 15.00 5.74
C PRO A 21 19.11 14.31 5.30
N PRO A 22 20.20 14.44 6.07
CA PRO A 22 21.45 13.78 5.76
C PRO A 22 21.25 12.28 5.57
N MET A 23 21.94 11.71 4.58
CA MET A 23 21.78 10.31 4.22
C MET A 23 22.16 9.40 5.39
N LEU A 24 21.31 8.40 5.64
CA LEU A 24 21.62 7.33 6.60
C LEU A 24 22.86 6.56 6.14
N SER A 25 23.65 6.08 7.11
CA SER A 25 24.72 5.14 6.80
C SER A 25 24.16 3.87 6.17
N LEU A 26 24.90 3.24 5.24
CA LEU A 26 24.43 2.06 4.52
C LEU A 26 23.92 0.93 5.45
N PRO A 27 24.58 0.59 6.57
CA PRO A 27 24.06 -0.42 7.50
C PRO A 27 22.72 -0.03 8.11
N TRP A 28 22.55 1.25 8.46
CA TRP A 28 21.30 1.73 9.04
C TRP A 28 20.16 1.76 8.02
N LEU A 29 20.45 2.15 6.77
CA LEU A 29 19.49 2.09 5.67
C LEU A 29 18.99 0.66 5.44
N ILE A 30 19.89 -0.34 5.43
CA ILE A 30 19.53 -1.75 5.29
C ILE A 30 18.67 -2.20 6.47
N LEU A 31 19.08 -1.87 7.70
CA LEU A 31 18.37 -2.27 8.91
C LEU A 31 16.97 -1.64 8.98
N LEU A 32 16.84 -0.36 8.64
CA LEU A 32 15.58 0.36 8.61
C LEU A 32 14.65 -0.16 7.49
N THR A 33 15.21 -0.52 6.34
CA THR A 33 14.44 -1.14 5.23
C THR A 33 13.91 -2.51 5.60
N LEU A 34 14.76 -3.34 6.23
CA LEU A 34 14.36 -4.66 6.71
C LEU A 34 13.32 -4.57 7.83
N SER A 35 13.51 -3.67 8.80
CA SER A 35 12.56 -3.49 9.90
C SER A 35 11.23 -2.94 9.40
N GLY A 36 11.24 -1.94 8.51
CA GLY A 36 10.04 -1.39 7.88
C GLY A 36 9.27 -2.44 7.08
N SER A 37 9.98 -3.23 6.26
CA SER A 37 9.37 -4.32 5.49
C SER A 37 8.82 -5.45 6.37
N PHE A 38 9.49 -5.73 7.49
CA PHE A 38 9.02 -6.73 8.45
C PHE A 38 7.78 -6.26 9.20
N LEU A 39 7.77 -5.01 9.69
CA LEU A 39 6.62 -4.40 10.37
C LEU A 39 5.43 -4.18 9.43
N PHE A 40 5.70 -3.94 8.14
CA PHE A 40 4.67 -3.80 7.11
C PHE A 40 3.78 -5.04 7.00
N LEU A 41 4.32 -6.25 7.17
CA LEU A 41 3.56 -7.50 7.03
C LEU A 41 2.41 -7.62 8.06
N PRO A 42 2.64 -7.59 9.39
CA PRO A 42 1.57 -7.66 10.38
C PRO A 42 0.63 -6.46 10.29
N THR A 43 1.13 -5.26 10.00
CA THR A 43 0.27 -4.07 9.81
C THR A 43 -0.65 -4.23 8.61
N SER A 44 -0.15 -4.74 7.49
CA SER A 44 -0.96 -4.92 6.28
C SER A 44 -1.94 -6.07 6.38
N LEU A 45 -1.53 -7.19 7.00
CA LEU A 45 -2.36 -8.37 7.18
C LEU A 45 -3.38 -8.20 8.30
N GLY A 46 -3.07 -7.42 9.35
CA GLY A 46 -3.92 -7.26 10.52
C GLY A 46 -4.74 -5.97 10.53
N TYR A 47 -4.08 -4.82 10.27
CA TYR A 47 -4.67 -3.50 10.50
C TYR A 47 -5.41 -2.95 9.29
N LEU A 48 -4.81 -3.03 8.09
CA LEU A 48 -5.36 -2.37 6.90
C LEU A 48 -6.60 -3.08 6.33
N SER A 49 -6.54 -4.41 6.14
CA SER A 49 -7.69 -5.20 5.68
C SER A 49 -7.40 -6.70 5.79
N PRO A 50 -7.75 -7.38 6.89
CA PRO A 50 -7.51 -8.83 7.03
C PRO A 50 -8.31 -9.68 6.04
N ILE A 51 -9.42 -9.13 5.52
CA ILE A 51 -10.31 -9.82 4.58
C ILE A 51 -9.64 -9.99 3.21
N ALA A 52 -8.93 -8.96 2.72
CA ALA A 52 -8.36 -9.00 1.36
C ALA A 52 -7.27 -10.08 1.16
N PRO A 53 -6.27 -10.25 2.06
CA PRO A 53 -5.31 -11.34 2.02
C PRO A 53 -5.97 -12.72 2.05
N LEU A 54 -6.93 -12.93 2.96
CA LEU A 54 -7.65 -14.20 3.10
C LEU A 54 -8.45 -14.51 1.84
N LEU A 55 -9.16 -13.52 1.30
CA LEU A 55 -9.91 -13.64 0.06
C LEU A 55 -8.98 -13.96 -1.11
N THR A 56 -7.84 -13.29 -1.23
CA THR A 56 -6.86 -13.54 -2.29
C THR A 56 -6.31 -14.97 -2.21
N LEU A 57 -5.87 -15.41 -1.02
CA LEU A 57 -5.39 -16.77 -0.81
C LEU A 57 -6.46 -17.82 -1.18
N THR A 58 -7.67 -17.65 -0.67
CA THR A 58 -8.77 -18.63 -0.84
C THR A 58 -9.31 -18.64 -2.27
N LEU A 59 -9.45 -17.49 -2.91
CA LEU A 59 -9.90 -17.37 -4.29
C LEU A 59 -8.92 -18.06 -5.25
N PHE A 60 -7.62 -17.76 -5.15
CA PHE A 60 -6.63 -18.37 -6.03
C PHE A 60 -6.42 -19.86 -5.74
N ALA A 61 -6.57 -20.31 -4.49
CA ALA A 61 -6.63 -21.72 -4.16
C ALA A 61 -7.83 -22.42 -4.81
N ALA A 62 -9.02 -21.80 -4.76
CA ALA A 62 -10.22 -22.32 -5.41
C ALA A 62 -10.05 -22.37 -6.94
N ILE A 63 -9.47 -21.34 -7.57
CA ILE A 63 -9.16 -21.34 -9.01
C ILE A 63 -8.26 -22.53 -9.35
N ALA A 64 -7.17 -22.73 -8.60
CA ALA A 64 -6.25 -23.85 -8.81
C ALA A 64 -6.95 -25.21 -8.69
N LEU A 65 -7.88 -25.38 -7.75
CA LEU A 65 -8.65 -26.63 -7.58
C LEU A 65 -9.57 -26.94 -8.77
N ASN A 66 -10.08 -25.92 -9.48
CA ASN A 66 -11.09 -26.09 -10.53
C ASN A 66 -10.51 -26.10 -11.96
N PHE A 67 -9.43 -25.38 -12.24
CA PHE A 67 -9.00 -25.09 -13.60
C PHE A 67 -7.94 -26.04 -14.21
N GLN A 68 -7.43 -27.03 -13.48
CA GLN A 68 -6.29 -27.81 -13.96
C GLN A 68 -6.46 -29.33 -13.88
N SER A 69 -6.51 -29.98 -15.05
CA SER A 69 -6.31 -31.43 -15.21
C SER A 69 -4.82 -31.78 -15.14
N LEU A 70 -4.16 -31.47 -14.01
CA LEU A 70 -2.78 -31.90 -13.82
C LEU A 70 -2.69 -33.43 -13.88
N THR A 71 -1.64 -33.92 -14.54
CA THR A 71 -1.28 -35.34 -14.53
C THR A 71 -0.92 -35.79 -13.11
N ILE A 72 -1.03 -37.10 -12.81
CA ILE A 72 -0.70 -37.65 -11.47
C ILE A 72 0.74 -37.30 -11.07
N SER A 73 1.69 -37.38 -12.02
CA SER A 73 3.10 -37.02 -11.80
C SER A 73 3.25 -35.56 -11.35
N GLN A 74 2.60 -34.62 -12.03
CA GLN A 74 2.67 -33.19 -11.69
C GLN A 74 2.07 -32.92 -10.30
N ARG A 75 0.94 -33.55 -9.96
CA ARG A 75 0.31 -33.40 -8.63
C ARG A 75 1.25 -33.87 -7.52
N LEU A 76 1.89 -35.01 -7.70
CA LEU A 76 2.84 -35.55 -6.72
C LEU A 76 4.07 -34.64 -6.57
N PHE A 77 4.56 -34.07 -7.69
CA PHE A 77 5.65 -33.09 -7.66
C PHE A 77 5.30 -31.87 -6.80
N PHE A 78 4.14 -31.23 -7.04
CA PHE A 78 3.71 -30.07 -6.27
C PHE A 78 3.48 -30.43 -4.79
N TYR A 79 2.88 -31.59 -4.52
CA TYR A 79 2.67 -32.07 -3.16
C TYR A 79 3.99 -32.19 -2.38
N ARG A 80 4.98 -32.86 -2.98
CA ARG A 80 6.30 -33.09 -2.36
C ARG A 80 7.09 -31.80 -2.15
N HIS A 81 6.97 -30.84 -3.07
CA HIS A 81 7.74 -29.60 -3.05
C HIS A 81 6.98 -28.39 -2.52
N ARG A 82 5.75 -28.56 -2.01
CA ARG A 82 4.85 -27.45 -1.63
C ARG A 82 5.48 -26.46 -0.67
N LEU A 83 6.12 -26.94 0.41
CA LEU A 83 6.72 -26.07 1.43
C LEU A 83 7.90 -25.28 0.86
N LYS A 84 8.71 -25.90 -0.02
CA LYS A 84 9.82 -25.25 -0.69
C LYS A 84 9.35 -24.17 -1.67
N LEU A 85 8.33 -24.48 -2.47
CA LEU A 85 7.77 -23.53 -3.44
C LEU A 85 7.08 -22.34 -2.74
N ILE A 86 6.28 -22.61 -1.69
CA ILE A 86 5.64 -21.57 -0.88
C ILE A 86 6.72 -20.72 -0.19
N GLY A 87 7.69 -21.35 0.49
CA GLY A 87 8.78 -20.64 1.16
C GLY A 87 9.60 -19.77 0.21
N MET A 88 9.93 -20.29 -0.98
CA MET A 88 10.64 -19.52 -2.01
C MET A 88 9.79 -18.36 -2.55
N THR A 89 8.49 -18.58 -2.76
CA THR A 89 7.57 -17.51 -3.19
C THR A 89 7.46 -16.41 -2.15
N CYS A 90 7.31 -16.77 -0.87
CA CYS A 90 7.29 -15.81 0.23
C CYS A 90 8.62 -15.06 0.37
N LEU A 91 9.76 -15.74 0.20
CA LEU A 91 11.07 -15.11 0.23
C LEU A 91 11.24 -14.10 -0.90
N VAL A 92 10.89 -14.47 -2.14
CA VAL A 92 10.94 -13.56 -3.29
C VAL A 92 9.99 -12.39 -3.09
N GLY A 93 8.76 -12.64 -2.63
CA GLY A 93 7.80 -11.58 -2.31
C GLY A 93 8.33 -10.61 -1.25
N PHE A 94 8.95 -11.11 -0.18
CA PHE A 94 9.57 -10.28 0.85
C PHE A 94 10.73 -9.44 0.29
N LEU A 95 11.59 -10.02 -0.54
CA LEU A 95 12.68 -9.28 -1.18
C LEU A 95 12.16 -8.17 -2.11
N LEU A 96 11.08 -8.43 -2.85
CA LEU A 96 10.43 -7.43 -3.69
C LEU A 96 9.78 -6.31 -2.86
N ILE A 97 9.16 -6.64 -1.72
CA ILE A 97 8.67 -5.66 -0.75
C ILE A 97 9.84 -4.79 -0.29
N ASN A 98 10.94 -5.39 0.19
CA ASN A 98 12.13 -4.64 0.61
C ASN A 98 12.68 -3.72 -0.49
N ALA A 99 12.76 -4.22 -1.72
CA ALA A 99 13.19 -3.43 -2.87
C ALA A 99 12.27 -2.23 -3.16
N SER A 100 10.98 -2.32 -2.83
CA SER A 100 10.04 -1.20 -2.97
C SER A 100 10.13 -0.18 -1.83
N PHE A 101 10.52 -0.60 -0.63
CA PHE A 101 10.74 0.30 0.52
C PHE A 101 12.05 1.07 0.42
N LEU A 102 13.09 0.44 -0.13
CA LEU A 102 14.45 0.98 -0.15
C LEU A 102 14.53 2.42 -0.73
N PRO A 103 13.90 2.76 -1.87
CA PRO A 103 13.95 4.12 -2.41
C PRO A 103 13.25 5.15 -1.51
N ALA A 104 12.13 4.78 -0.90
CA ALA A 104 11.39 5.69 -0.03
C ALA A 104 12.20 6.00 1.23
N ILE A 105 12.75 4.98 1.89
CA ILE A 105 13.57 5.16 3.09
C ILE A 105 14.89 5.87 2.75
N TYR A 106 15.47 5.61 1.58
CA TYR A 106 16.66 6.35 1.13
C TYR A 106 16.41 7.84 0.96
N VAL A 107 15.24 8.22 0.43
CA VAL A 107 14.89 9.62 0.19
C VAL A 107 14.47 10.33 1.47
N PHE A 108 13.64 9.69 2.30
CA PHE A 108 13.08 10.34 3.49
C PHE A 108 13.92 10.15 4.76
N SER A 109 14.90 9.23 4.76
CA SER A 109 15.63 8.78 5.95
C SER A 109 14.71 8.35 7.10
N ASP A 110 13.46 8.00 6.80
CA ASP A 110 12.39 7.65 7.73
C ASP A 110 11.43 6.64 7.08
N MET A 111 10.46 6.14 7.84
CA MET A 111 9.42 5.24 7.34
C MET A 111 8.58 5.92 6.24
N PRO A 112 8.21 5.16 5.20
CA PRO A 112 7.43 5.71 4.10
C PRO A 112 6.05 6.20 4.55
N GLN A 113 5.62 7.28 3.93
CA GLN A 113 4.25 7.81 4.06
C GLN A 113 3.23 6.82 3.50
N ALA A 114 1.97 6.93 3.95
CA ALA A 114 0.84 6.07 3.58
C ALA A 114 0.78 5.70 2.08
N ARG A 115 0.98 6.69 1.20
CA ARG A 115 0.94 6.52 -0.27
C ARG A 115 2.04 5.62 -0.84
N ALA A 116 3.19 5.52 -0.19
CA ALA A 116 4.29 4.69 -0.66
C ALA A 116 4.06 3.20 -0.37
N TYR A 117 3.09 2.83 0.48
CA TYR A 117 2.72 1.43 0.72
C TYR A 117 1.94 0.77 -0.41
N VAL A 118 1.46 1.52 -1.41
CA VAL A 118 0.66 0.97 -2.53
C VAL A 118 1.45 -0.11 -3.31
N VAL A 119 2.73 0.14 -3.57
CA VAL A 119 3.61 -0.80 -4.30
C VAL A 119 3.86 -2.07 -3.50
N PRO A 120 4.38 -2.04 -2.25
CA PRO A 120 4.57 -3.25 -1.46
C PRO A 120 3.27 -4.00 -1.18
N GLN A 121 2.13 -3.29 -1.05
CA GLN A 121 0.82 -3.93 -0.90
C GLN A 121 0.43 -4.72 -2.16
N THR A 122 0.71 -4.18 -3.34
CA THR A 122 0.48 -4.89 -4.61
C THR A 122 1.35 -6.14 -4.71
N VAL A 123 2.63 -6.02 -4.35
CA VAL A 123 3.56 -7.17 -4.30
C VAL A 123 3.10 -8.23 -3.31
N LEU A 124 2.62 -7.82 -2.12
CA LEU A 124 2.06 -8.73 -1.12
C LEU A 124 0.86 -9.49 -1.68
N MET A 125 -0.11 -8.80 -2.29
CA MET A 125 -1.30 -9.44 -2.86
C MET A 125 -0.96 -10.40 -4.01
N ALA A 126 -0.01 -10.03 -4.88
CA ALA A 126 0.47 -10.92 -5.93
C ALA A 126 1.17 -12.17 -5.35
N THR A 127 1.97 -11.99 -4.30
CA THR A 127 2.63 -13.10 -3.59
C THR A 127 1.58 -14.04 -2.98
N LEU A 128 0.56 -13.49 -2.32
CA LEU A 128 -0.54 -14.27 -1.74
C LEU A 128 -1.38 -14.98 -2.81
N ALA A 129 -1.60 -14.36 -3.97
CA ALA A 129 -2.28 -15.01 -5.09
C ALA A 129 -1.51 -16.25 -5.57
N VAL A 130 -0.19 -16.15 -5.74
CA VAL A 130 0.67 -17.28 -6.13
C VAL A 130 0.70 -18.35 -5.03
N VAL A 131 0.84 -17.96 -3.76
CA VAL A 131 0.81 -18.89 -2.63
C VAL A 131 -0.53 -19.62 -2.55
N GLY A 132 -1.65 -18.90 -2.67
CA GLY A 132 -2.99 -19.48 -2.69
C GLY A 132 -3.15 -20.48 -3.82
N TYR A 133 -2.70 -20.11 -5.03
CA TYR A 133 -2.70 -21.01 -6.18
C TYR A 133 -1.89 -22.28 -5.93
N LEU A 134 -0.65 -22.17 -5.43
CA LEU A 134 0.20 -23.30 -5.07
C LEU A 134 -0.43 -24.18 -3.99
N MET A 135 -1.09 -23.58 -2.99
CA MET A 135 -1.83 -24.31 -1.95
C MET A 135 -2.99 -25.12 -2.57
N GLY A 136 -3.74 -24.53 -3.50
CA GLY A 136 -4.80 -25.23 -4.23
C GLY A 136 -4.27 -26.39 -5.06
N LEU A 137 -3.17 -26.21 -5.80
CA LEU A 137 -2.53 -27.29 -6.56
C LEU A 137 -2.08 -28.45 -5.66
N SER A 138 -1.45 -28.14 -4.53
CA SER A 138 -1.00 -29.17 -3.58
C SER A 138 -2.16 -29.91 -2.91
N SER A 139 -3.31 -29.23 -2.74
CA SER A 139 -4.51 -29.79 -2.13
C SER A 139 -5.30 -30.69 -3.08
N GLN A 140 -5.14 -30.58 -4.40
CA GLN A 140 -5.86 -31.40 -5.39
C GLN A 140 -5.70 -32.91 -5.17
N PHE A 141 -4.54 -33.34 -4.66
CA PHE A 141 -4.26 -34.76 -4.40
C PHE A 141 -5.11 -35.31 -3.25
N GLU A 142 -5.26 -34.52 -2.18
CA GLU A 142 -6.03 -34.93 -0.99
C GLU A 142 -7.54 -34.73 -1.19
N PHE A 143 -7.94 -33.62 -1.83
CA PHE A 143 -9.35 -33.23 -1.96
C PHE A 143 -10.18 -34.21 -2.79
N ARG A 144 -9.62 -34.76 -3.87
CA ARG A 144 -10.37 -35.68 -4.76
C ARG A 144 -10.74 -37.00 -4.10
N HIS A 145 -10.03 -37.41 -3.05
CA HIS A 145 -10.26 -38.70 -2.41
C HIS A 145 -11.05 -38.60 -1.10
N LYS A 146 -11.09 -37.44 -0.43
CA LYS A 146 -11.60 -37.33 0.94
C LYS A 146 -12.70 -36.30 1.16
N THR A 147 -12.89 -35.34 0.26
CA THR A 147 -13.79 -34.23 0.59
C THR A 147 -15.22 -34.53 0.18
N SER A 148 -16.14 -34.52 1.16
CA SER A 148 -17.58 -34.56 0.90
C SER A 148 -18.02 -33.33 0.10
N THR A 149 -18.97 -33.52 -0.81
CA THR A 149 -19.60 -32.43 -1.59
C THR A 149 -20.18 -31.33 -0.69
N PHE A 150 -20.57 -31.68 0.55
CA PHE A 150 -21.07 -30.75 1.54
C PHE A 150 -19.99 -29.75 2.02
N THR A 151 -18.79 -30.22 2.37
CA THR A 151 -17.68 -29.36 2.83
C THR A 151 -17.24 -28.39 1.74
N ALA A 152 -17.21 -28.85 0.48
CA ALA A 152 -16.90 -27.98 -0.66
C ALA A 152 -17.94 -26.87 -0.83
N ARG A 153 -19.24 -27.18 -0.68
CA ARG A 153 -20.32 -26.17 -0.74
C ARG A 153 -20.21 -25.12 0.36
N ILE A 154 -19.89 -25.53 1.59
CA ILE A 154 -19.64 -24.60 2.70
C ILE A 154 -18.45 -23.69 2.39
N GLY A 155 -17.34 -24.25 1.89
CA GLY A 155 -16.17 -23.46 1.50
C GLY A 155 -16.50 -22.39 0.46
N TRP A 156 -17.28 -22.74 -0.56
CA TRP A 156 -17.76 -21.79 -1.57
C TRP A 156 -18.69 -20.72 -1.01
N LEU A 157 -19.60 -21.09 -0.11
CA LEU A 157 -20.49 -20.13 0.56
C LEU A 157 -19.67 -19.12 1.39
N LEU A 158 -18.70 -19.60 2.17
CA LEU A 158 -17.80 -18.74 2.94
C LEU A 158 -16.99 -17.81 2.05
N LEU A 159 -16.47 -18.31 0.93
CA LEU A 159 -15.75 -17.48 -0.05
C LEU A 159 -16.66 -16.39 -0.63
N LEU A 160 -17.91 -16.72 -0.96
CA LEU A 160 -18.89 -15.76 -1.47
C LEU A 160 -19.19 -14.67 -0.44
N VAL A 161 -19.42 -15.05 0.82
CA VAL A 161 -19.63 -14.11 1.92
C VAL A 161 -18.43 -13.18 2.07
N LEU A 162 -17.21 -13.72 2.01
CA LEU A 162 -15.98 -12.95 2.14
C LEU A 162 -15.79 -11.95 0.98
N LEU A 163 -16.13 -12.37 -0.25
CA LEU A 163 -16.08 -11.55 -1.47
C LEU A 163 -17.07 -10.38 -1.43
N ILE A 164 -18.23 -10.57 -0.79
CA ILE A 164 -19.27 -9.53 -0.65
C ILE A 164 -18.99 -8.62 0.54
N ALA A 165 -18.53 -9.16 1.68
CA ALA A 165 -18.32 -8.39 2.90
C ALA A 165 -17.28 -7.28 2.77
N GLY A 166 -16.19 -7.52 2.02
CA GLY A 166 -15.13 -6.54 1.79
C GLY A 166 -15.63 -5.26 1.09
N PRO A 167 -16.20 -5.37 -0.13
CA PRO A 167 -16.79 -4.23 -0.84
C PRO A 167 -17.89 -3.52 -0.06
N ILE A 168 -18.75 -4.25 0.65
CA ILE A 168 -19.79 -3.62 1.48
C ILE A 168 -19.15 -2.77 2.59
N ARG A 169 -18.17 -3.31 3.33
CA ARG A 169 -17.46 -2.56 4.37
C ARG A 169 -16.75 -1.33 3.80
N ALA A 170 -16.10 -1.46 2.63
CA ALA A 170 -15.45 -0.34 1.96
C ALA A 170 -16.47 0.73 1.53
N ALA A 171 -17.60 0.32 0.95
CA ALA A 171 -18.68 1.23 0.56
C ALA A 171 -19.27 1.97 1.77
N VAL A 172 -19.53 1.26 2.87
CA VAL A 172 -19.99 1.88 4.13
C VAL A 172 -18.96 2.90 4.61
N LYS A 173 -17.67 2.55 4.66
CA LYS A 173 -16.61 3.49 5.06
C LYS A 173 -16.63 4.74 4.19
N ILE A 174 -16.65 4.59 2.86
CA ILE A 174 -16.69 5.71 1.90
C ILE A 174 -17.91 6.59 2.15
N ILE A 175 -19.10 6.00 2.28
CA ILE A 175 -20.35 6.75 2.53
C ILE A 175 -20.27 7.51 3.85
N THR A 176 -19.76 6.89 4.91
CA THR A 176 -19.62 7.56 6.22
C THR A 176 -18.60 8.68 6.20
N THR A 177 -17.56 8.58 5.37
CA THR A 177 -16.51 9.61 5.25
C THR A 177 -16.82 10.71 4.23
N LEU A 178 -17.85 10.51 3.39
CA LEU A 178 -18.17 11.40 2.29
C LEU A 178 -18.53 12.83 2.72
N PRO A 179 -19.34 13.06 3.78
CA PRO A 179 -19.69 14.42 4.21
C PRO A 179 -18.47 15.24 4.64
N ASP A 180 -17.51 14.60 5.30
CA ASP A 180 -16.29 15.24 5.74
C ASP A 180 -15.42 15.62 4.54
N LEU A 181 -15.22 14.70 3.60
CA LEU A 181 -14.50 14.98 2.35
C LEU A 181 -15.16 16.10 1.53
N GLN A 182 -16.49 16.17 1.50
CA GLN A 182 -17.23 17.27 0.86
C GLN A 182 -17.06 18.61 1.60
N THR A 183 -16.88 18.58 2.92
CA THR A 183 -16.64 19.79 3.72
C THR A 183 -15.23 20.30 3.49
N PHE A 184 -14.23 19.41 3.57
CA PHE A 184 -12.86 19.73 3.21
C PHE A 184 -12.75 20.29 1.79
N ALA A 185 -13.37 19.65 0.79
CA ALA A 185 -13.32 20.12 -0.60
C ALA A 185 -13.90 21.54 -0.76
N ARG A 186 -15.02 21.85 -0.09
CA ARG A 186 -15.62 23.20 -0.10
C ARG A 186 -14.71 24.24 0.56
N GLU A 187 -14.08 23.89 1.68
CA GLU A 187 -13.15 24.79 2.36
C GLU A 187 -11.91 25.05 1.49
N TRP A 188 -11.38 24.00 0.87
CA TRP A 188 -10.25 24.10 -0.07
C TRP A 188 -10.60 25.01 -1.26
N ASP A 189 -11.73 24.80 -1.92
CA ASP A 189 -12.17 25.64 -3.04
C ASP A 189 -12.36 27.10 -2.61
N SER A 190 -12.89 27.34 -1.41
CA SER A 190 -13.04 28.69 -0.86
C SER A 190 -11.71 29.37 -0.57
N LEU A 191 -10.71 28.61 -0.13
CA LEU A 191 -9.36 29.11 0.14
C LEU A 191 -8.65 29.42 -1.18
N ASP A 192 -8.68 28.50 -2.14
CA ASP A 192 -8.10 28.68 -3.48
C ASP A 192 -8.70 29.92 -4.18
N GLN A 193 -10.02 30.13 -4.10
CA GLN A 193 -10.66 31.34 -4.63
C GLN A 193 -10.19 32.62 -3.94
N ARG A 194 -10.05 32.62 -2.60
CA ARG A 194 -9.54 33.77 -1.84
C ARG A 194 -8.10 34.10 -2.24
N LEU A 195 -7.23 33.09 -2.35
CA LEU A 195 -5.83 33.26 -2.73
C LEU A 195 -5.66 33.76 -4.17
N LYS A 196 -6.54 33.33 -5.08
CA LYS A 196 -6.53 33.83 -6.47
C LYS A 196 -7.02 35.27 -6.59
N GLN A 197 -7.88 35.73 -5.67
CA GLN A 197 -8.41 37.10 -5.67
C GLN A 197 -7.52 38.10 -4.92
N SER A 198 -6.67 37.62 -4.00
CA SER A 198 -5.71 38.47 -3.28
C SER A 198 -4.51 38.79 -4.17
N THR A 199 -4.46 40.01 -4.72
CA THR A 199 -3.34 40.46 -5.56
C THR A 199 -2.15 41.00 -4.78
N ASP A 200 -2.31 41.50 -3.55
CA ASP A 200 -1.19 42.14 -2.80
C ASP A 200 -1.35 42.16 -1.26
N GLU A 201 -2.38 41.53 -0.68
CA GLU A 201 -2.60 41.52 0.78
C GLU A 201 -2.27 40.16 1.41
N GLU A 202 -1.69 40.20 2.61
CA GLU A 202 -1.41 39.03 3.44
C GLU A 202 -2.74 38.34 3.81
N VAL A 203 -3.06 37.24 3.13
CA VAL A 203 -4.28 36.47 3.42
C VAL A 203 -4.03 35.56 4.61
N SER A 204 -4.74 35.81 5.71
CA SER A 204 -4.78 34.87 6.83
C SER A 204 -5.48 33.58 6.40
N VAL A 205 -4.76 32.47 6.46
CA VAL A 205 -5.30 31.14 6.15
C VAL A 205 -5.94 30.58 7.42
N THR A 206 -7.27 30.51 7.42
CA THR A 206 -8.02 29.81 8.46
C THR A 206 -7.72 28.31 8.38
N THR A 207 -7.51 27.66 9.53
CA THR A 207 -7.39 26.20 9.61
C THR A 207 -8.64 25.51 9.07
N PHE A 208 -8.44 24.38 8.38
CA PHE A 208 -9.54 23.55 7.90
C PHE A 208 -10.28 22.95 9.10
N SER A 209 -11.61 22.79 8.99
CA SER A 209 -12.39 22.13 10.04
C SER A 209 -12.08 20.64 10.15
N ILE A 210 -11.51 20.06 9.09
CA ILE A 210 -11.12 18.66 8.99
C ILE A 210 -9.64 18.59 8.68
N ASP A 211 -8.86 18.01 9.59
CA ASP A 211 -7.46 17.70 9.35
C ASP A 211 -7.35 16.39 8.54
N LEU A 212 -7.12 16.54 7.23
CA LEU A 212 -6.84 15.38 6.38
C LEU A 212 -5.54 14.66 6.77
N GLY A 213 -4.60 15.35 7.43
CA GLY A 213 -3.39 14.73 7.98
C GLY A 213 -3.74 13.69 9.02
N GLU A 214 -4.59 14.05 9.99
CA GLU A 214 -5.11 13.12 11.00
C GLU A 214 -5.83 11.93 10.34
N TRP A 215 -6.64 12.18 9.31
CA TRP A 215 -7.34 11.14 8.57
C TRP A 215 -6.46 10.22 7.73
N ALA A 216 -5.40 10.78 7.16
CA ALA A 216 -4.45 10.05 6.32
C ALA A 216 -3.30 9.44 7.14
N GLU A 217 -3.29 9.62 8.46
CA GLU A 217 -2.17 9.31 9.35
C GLU A 217 -0.84 9.94 8.85
N VAL A 218 -0.95 11.06 8.14
CA VAL A 218 0.20 11.88 7.73
C VAL A 218 0.35 12.94 8.82
N HIS A 219 1.57 13.17 9.32
CA HIS A 219 1.83 14.20 10.32
C HIS A 219 1.04 15.49 10.00
N SER A 220 0.31 16.00 11.00
CA SER A 220 -0.63 17.11 10.84
C SER A 220 0.07 18.26 10.13
N MET A 221 -0.65 18.93 9.22
CA MET A 221 -0.13 20.08 8.47
C MET A 221 0.34 21.22 9.38
N SER A 222 0.02 21.18 10.68
CA SER A 222 0.49 22.12 11.68
C SER A 222 2.01 22.18 11.88
N ASP A 223 2.74 21.09 11.62
CA ASP A 223 4.19 20.99 11.91
C ASP A 223 5.11 21.12 10.69
N ILE A 224 4.55 21.10 9.47
CA ILE A 224 5.37 21.03 8.26
C ILE A 224 5.59 22.44 7.72
N GLN A 225 6.83 22.69 7.30
CA GLN A 225 7.31 23.77 6.43
C GLN A 225 6.61 23.78 5.05
N GLU A 226 5.28 23.69 5.02
CA GLU A 226 4.41 23.73 3.83
C GLU A 226 4.44 25.09 3.13
N SER A 227 5.10 26.08 3.73
CA SER A 227 5.26 27.39 3.14
C SER A 227 5.99 27.37 1.80
N VAL A 228 6.87 26.41 1.49
CA VAL A 228 7.64 26.49 0.22
C VAL A 228 6.85 26.01 -1.00
N CYS A 229 6.21 24.83 -0.94
CA CYS A 229 5.41 24.33 -2.06
C CYS A 229 4.16 25.19 -2.27
N PHE A 230 3.50 25.60 -1.18
CA PHE A 230 2.34 26.46 -1.23
C PHE A 230 2.70 27.85 -1.78
N LYS A 231 3.80 28.45 -1.31
CA LYS A 231 4.33 29.72 -1.84
C LYS A 231 4.70 29.63 -3.31
N ASN A 232 5.38 28.55 -3.74
CA ASN A 232 5.74 28.37 -5.15
C ASN A 232 4.53 28.13 -6.05
N TYR A 233 3.44 27.55 -5.53
CA TYR A 233 2.24 27.29 -6.32
C TYR A 233 1.42 28.56 -6.56
N TYR A 234 1.29 29.42 -5.55
CA TYR A 234 0.50 30.66 -5.65
C TYR A 234 1.31 31.90 -6.03
N ASP A 235 2.64 31.79 -6.14
CA ASP A 235 3.57 32.89 -6.46
C ASP A 235 3.40 34.13 -5.54
N SER A 236 2.75 33.95 -4.39
CA SER A 236 2.30 35.03 -3.51
C SER A 236 3.13 35.15 -2.24
N ALA A 237 3.22 36.39 -1.74
CA ALA A 237 4.00 36.73 -0.56
C ALA A 237 3.38 36.12 0.71
N VAL A 238 4.03 35.07 1.23
CA VAL A 238 4.01 34.56 2.61
C VAL A 238 2.64 34.61 3.30
N ALA A 239 1.85 33.54 3.15
CA ALA A 239 0.77 33.26 4.09
C ALA A 239 1.39 32.98 5.47
N LYS A 240 1.09 33.81 6.48
CA LYS A 240 1.30 33.45 7.89
C LYS A 240 0.10 32.66 8.39
N ALA A 241 0.35 31.55 9.07
CA ALA A 241 -0.68 30.87 9.84
C ALA A 241 -1.10 31.81 10.99
N SER A 242 -2.41 32.04 11.16
CA SER A 242 -2.94 32.68 12.36
C SER A 242 -3.16 31.62 13.42
N ASP A 243 -2.46 31.75 14.55
CA ASP A 243 -2.66 30.93 15.76
C ASP A 243 -4.08 31.07 16.32
#